data_AF-A0A075H0L9-F1
#
_entry.id   AF-A0A075H0L9-F1
#
_cell.length_a   1.000
_cell.length_b   1.000
_cell.length_c   1.000
_cell.angle_alpha   90.00
_cell.angle_beta   90.00
_cell.angle_gamma   90.00
#
_symmetry.space_group_name_H-M   'P 1'
#
loop_
_entity.id
_entity.type
_entity.pdbx_description
1 polymer ?
#
loop_
_entity_poly.entity_id
_entity_poly.type
_entity_poly.pdbx_seq_one_letter_code
_entity_poly.pdbx_strand_id
1 'polypeptide(L)'
;MALKENDRHLGVILAFNVKVLQDAETEAEDNHIRIFNDKIIYSLIDTYTQWVEDDKADEENSILAELTPVCKFTFLKGFIFRNNNPAVFGIRVDVGNLRQKVSFMNKIGKKIGVIHQLQHDGKTITSVKVGQEVACSVQNITIGRQIAEEDVFYTLPSSSDAKKLLNKFTQRLSSEERNALNEIVEIQRKIDPAYGY
;
A
#
# COMPACT_ATOMS: atom_id res chain seq x y z
N MET A 1 -0.82 -29.62 -16.07
CA MET A 1 -1.60 -28.76 -15.14
C MET A 1 -0.91 -28.55 -13.79
N ALA A 2 -0.29 -29.57 -13.16
CA ALA A 2 0.29 -29.44 -11.81
C ALA A 2 1.42 -28.40 -11.59
N LEU A 3 2.23 -28.03 -12.61
CA LEU A 3 3.30 -27.03 -12.41
C LEU A 3 2.76 -25.60 -12.26
N LYS A 4 1.78 -25.22 -13.10
CA LYS A 4 1.18 -23.88 -13.08
C LYS A 4 0.41 -23.60 -11.79
N GLU A 5 -0.25 -24.63 -11.24
CA GLU A 5 -1.05 -24.51 -10.00
C GLU A 5 -0.19 -24.18 -8.77
N ASN A 6 1.09 -24.58 -8.78
CA ASN A 6 2.03 -24.28 -7.71
C ASN A 6 2.82 -23.00 -7.95
N ASP A 7 3.24 -22.74 -9.21
CA ASP A 7 3.94 -21.52 -9.59
C ASP A 7 3.65 -21.18 -11.06
N ARG A 8 2.96 -20.05 -11.28
CA ARG A 8 2.60 -19.60 -12.63
C ARG A 8 3.83 -19.24 -13.48
N HIS A 9 4.96 -18.89 -12.86
CA HIS A 9 6.21 -18.61 -13.55
C HIS A 9 6.85 -19.88 -14.13
N LEU A 10 6.52 -21.05 -13.59
CA LEU A 10 6.99 -22.36 -14.07
C LEU A 10 6.02 -23.02 -15.06
N GLY A 11 4.77 -22.55 -15.10
CA GLY A 11 3.71 -23.05 -15.98
C GLY A 11 3.69 -22.40 -17.37
N VAL A 12 4.83 -22.33 -18.05
CA VAL A 12 4.98 -21.67 -19.37
C VAL A 12 5.58 -22.60 -20.43
N ILE A 13 5.47 -22.23 -21.70
CA ILE A 13 6.09 -22.95 -22.83
C ILE A 13 7.19 -22.07 -23.45
N LEU A 14 8.41 -22.61 -23.54
CA LEU A 14 9.54 -21.99 -24.24
C LEU A 14 9.77 -22.72 -25.58
N ALA A 15 9.30 -22.14 -26.67
CA ALA A 15 9.40 -22.67 -28.02
C ALA A 15 10.63 -22.08 -28.74
N PHE A 16 11.71 -22.85 -28.84
CA PHE A 16 12.93 -22.42 -29.54
C PHE A 16 12.95 -22.92 -30.99
N ASN A 17 12.93 -21.99 -31.95
CA ASN A 17 13.05 -22.27 -33.38
C ASN A 17 12.09 -23.37 -33.89
N VAL A 18 10.88 -23.41 -33.34
CA VAL A 18 9.81 -24.35 -33.73
C VAL A 18 8.53 -23.57 -34.07
N LYS A 19 7.68 -24.17 -34.89
CA LYS A 19 6.34 -23.63 -35.16
C LYS A 19 5.40 -24.03 -34.03
N VAL A 20 4.66 -23.07 -33.51
CA VAL A 20 3.52 -23.33 -32.64
C VAL A 20 2.30 -23.52 -33.55
N LEU A 21 1.53 -24.58 -33.31
CA LEU A 21 0.32 -24.87 -34.07
C LEU A 21 -0.86 -24.05 -33.51
N GLN A 22 -1.84 -23.72 -34.35
CA GLN A 22 -2.94 -22.83 -33.97
C GLN A 22 -3.86 -23.44 -32.90
N ASP A 23 -4.05 -24.75 -32.92
CA ASP A 23 -4.74 -25.51 -31.88
C ASP A 23 -3.99 -25.43 -30.54
N ALA A 24 -2.66 -25.50 -30.56
CA ALA A 24 -1.83 -25.32 -29.36
C ALA A 24 -1.86 -23.88 -28.81
N GLU A 25 -1.93 -22.86 -29.67
CA GLU A 25 -2.13 -21.46 -29.24
C GLU A 25 -3.48 -21.28 -28.56
N THR A 26 -4.54 -21.83 -29.16
CA THR A 26 -5.91 -21.75 -28.62
C THR A 26 -6.02 -22.43 -27.26
N GLU A 27 -5.49 -23.66 -27.15
CA GLU A 27 -5.48 -24.40 -25.88
C GLU A 27 -4.66 -23.66 -24.80
N ALA A 28 -3.55 -23.03 -25.17
CA ALA A 28 -2.74 -22.27 -24.24
C ALA A 28 -3.47 -21.01 -23.74
N GLU A 29 -4.20 -20.30 -24.59
CA GLU A 29 -5.03 -19.15 -24.18
C GLU A 29 -6.16 -19.57 -23.23
N ASP A 30 -6.89 -20.62 -23.58
CA ASP A 30 -8.00 -21.16 -22.77
C ASP A 30 -7.55 -21.61 -21.37
N ASN A 31 -6.32 -22.12 -21.28
CA ASN A 31 -5.72 -22.53 -20.01
C ASN A 31 -4.85 -21.44 -19.37
N HIS A 32 -4.79 -20.23 -19.95
CA HIS A 32 -3.92 -19.12 -19.55
C HIS A 32 -2.44 -19.52 -19.37
N ILE A 33 -1.90 -20.31 -20.29
CA ILE A 33 -0.49 -20.72 -20.36
C ILE A 33 0.21 -19.77 -21.34
N ARG A 34 1.28 -19.12 -20.89
CA ARG A 34 2.04 -18.20 -21.74
C ARG A 34 3.06 -18.98 -22.58
N ILE A 35 3.05 -18.75 -23.90
CA ILE A 35 4.02 -19.31 -24.84
C ILE A 35 5.00 -18.21 -25.23
N PHE A 36 6.30 -18.47 -25.05
CA PHE A 36 7.39 -17.66 -25.58
C PHE A 36 7.96 -18.37 -26.79
N ASN A 37 8.01 -17.71 -27.94
CA ASN A 37 8.51 -18.29 -29.18
C ASN A 37 9.57 -17.38 -29.80
N ASP A 38 10.79 -17.88 -29.93
CA ASP A 38 11.90 -17.15 -30.55
C ASP A 38 12.88 -18.11 -31.23
N LYS A 39 13.62 -17.61 -32.21
CA LYS A 39 14.68 -18.32 -32.92
C LYS A 39 16.06 -18.09 -32.29
N ILE A 40 16.19 -17.19 -31.32
CA ILE A 40 17.43 -16.86 -30.62
C ILE A 40 17.27 -17.23 -29.14
N ILE A 41 18.15 -18.10 -28.63
CA ILE A 41 18.08 -18.61 -27.24
C ILE A 41 18.13 -17.46 -26.23
N TYR A 42 19.05 -16.50 -26.40
CA TYR A 42 19.19 -15.37 -25.48
C TYR A 42 17.92 -14.52 -25.42
N SER A 43 17.34 -14.16 -26.57
CA SER A 43 16.09 -13.40 -26.64
C SER A 43 14.92 -14.13 -25.98
N LEU A 44 14.84 -15.46 -26.18
CA LEU A 44 13.83 -16.30 -25.55
C LEU A 44 13.94 -16.29 -24.02
N ILE A 45 15.17 -16.44 -23.51
CA ILE A 45 15.46 -16.42 -22.06
C ILE A 45 15.20 -15.02 -21.50
N ASP A 46 15.72 -13.97 -22.13
CA ASP A 46 15.58 -12.59 -21.68
C ASP A 46 14.10 -12.19 -21.60
N THR A 47 13.30 -12.53 -22.62
CA THR A 47 11.86 -12.25 -22.65
C THR A 47 11.10 -12.98 -21.53
N TYR A 48 11.46 -14.24 -21.28
CA TYR A 48 10.87 -15.01 -20.17
C TYR A 48 11.28 -14.41 -18.81
N THR A 49 12.56 -14.13 -18.60
CA THR A 49 13.07 -13.58 -17.34
C THR A 49 12.47 -12.22 -17.06
N GLN A 50 12.40 -11.32 -18.05
CA GLN A 50 11.75 -10.02 -17.92
C GLN A 50 10.27 -10.18 -17.52
N TRP A 51 9.54 -11.09 -18.18
CA TRP A 51 8.15 -11.35 -17.81
C TRP A 51 8.01 -11.83 -16.36
N VAL A 52 8.87 -12.75 -15.91
CA VAL A 52 8.85 -13.23 -14.52
C VAL A 52 9.15 -12.09 -13.54
N GLU A 53 10.11 -11.22 -13.86
CA GLU A 53 10.47 -10.07 -13.03
C GLU A 53 9.33 -9.04 -12.94
N ASP A 54 8.74 -8.65 -14.07
CA ASP A 54 7.63 -7.71 -14.14
C ASP A 54 6.43 -8.24 -13.36
N ASP A 55 6.10 -9.51 -13.56
CA ASP A 55 4.94 -10.14 -12.97
C ASP A 55 5.09 -10.35 -11.45
N LYS A 56 6.32 -10.61 -10.98
CA LYS A 56 6.65 -10.58 -9.54
C LYS A 56 6.57 -9.17 -8.98
N ALA A 57 7.06 -8.17 -9.71
CA ALA A 57 6.99 -6.78 -9.29
C ALA A 57 5.53 -6.30 -9.15
N ASP A 58 4.65 -6.71 -10.07
CA ASP A 58 3.22 -6.41 -10.04
C ASP A 58 2.50 -7.09 -8.88
N GLU A 59 2.83 -8.36 -8.60
CA GLU A 59 2.32 -9.06 -7.42
C GLU A 59 2.75 -8.35 -6.12
N GLU A 60 4.02 -7.97 -6.02
CA GLU A 60 4.53 -7.21 -4.88
C GLU A 60 3.87 -5.84 -4.73
N ASN A 61 3.70 -5.11 -5.83
CA ASN A 61 3.01 -3.82 -5.84
C ASN A 61 1.56 -3.96 -5.38
N SER A 62 0.87 -5.03 -5.80
CA SER A 62 -0.50 -5.31 -5.41
C SER A 62 -0.61 -5.61 -3.91
N ILE A 63 0.28 -6.45 -3.38
CA ILE A 63 0.35 -6.73 -1.94
C ILE A 63 0.62 -5.43 -1.17
N LEU A 64 1.61 -4.63 -1.59
CA LEU A 64 1.94 -3.36 -0.95
C LEU A 64 0.76 -2.38 -0.98
N ALA A 65 0.00 -2.36 -2.07
CA ALA A 65 -1.18 -1.51 -2.21
C ALA A 65 -2.30 -1.92 -1.26
N GLU A 66 -2.39 -3.18 -0.83
CA GLU A 66 -3.36 -3.61 0.19
C GLU A 66 -2.92 -3.25 1.62
N LEU A 67 -1.61 -3.15 1.87
CA LEU A 67 -1.10 -2.82 3.21
C LEU A 67 -1.52 -1.41 3.64
N THR A 68 -1.68 -1.23 4.94
CA THR A 68 -1.87 0.11 5.51
C THR A 68 -0.68 1.00 5.13
N PRO A 69 -0.89 2.15 4.43
CA PRO A 69 0.23 2.97 4.00
C PRO A 69 0.91 3.62 5.20
N VAL A 70 2.23 3.75 5.15
CA VAL A 70 2.99 4.48 6.18
C VAL A 70 2.84 5.97 5.91
N CYS A 71 2.26 6.71 6.84
CA CYS A 71 2.02 8.13 6.66
C CYS A 71 2.01 8.87 8.00
N LYS A 72 2.53 10.10 7.96
CA LYS A 72 2.51 11.08 9.06
C LYS A 72 1.80 12.33 8.56
N PHE A 73 0.86 12.86 9.34
CA PHE A 73 0.10 14.03 8.95
C PHE A 73 -0.28 14.90 10.15
N THR A 74 -0.43 16.20 9.92
CA THR A 74 -0.68 17.20 10.96
C THR A 74 -2.06 17.81 10.79
N PHE A 75 -2.77 18.04 11.90
CA PHE A 75 -3.99 18.82 11.93
C PHE A 75 -3.65 20.32 11.85
N LEU A 76 -4.11 20.98 10.79
CA LEU A 76 -3.91 22.41 10.57
C LEU A 76 -4.73 23.30 11.52
N LYS A 77 -4.06 24.30 12.08
CA LYS A 77 -4.64 25.32 12.94
C LYS A 77 -5.57 26.26 12.19
N GLY A 78 -6.75 26.53 12.74
CA GLY A 78 -7.79 27.37 12.15
C GLY A 78 -8.68 26.65 11.14
N PHE A 79 -8.42 25.37 10.84
CA PHE A 79 -9.14 24.60 9.82
C PHE A 79 -10.11 23.59 10.44
N ILE A 80 -11.01 24.07 11.31
CA ILE A 80 -12.09 23.29 11.87
C ILE A 80 -13.38 23.58 11.10
N PHE A 81 -13.87 22.58 10.36
CA PHE A 81 -15.13 22.70 9.60
C PHE A 81 -16.32 22.14 10.37
N ARG A 82 -16.11 21.06 11.14
CA ARG A 82 -17.13 20.42 11.96
C ARG A 82 -16.52 19.70 13.16
N ASN A 83 -17.07 19.93 14.35
CA ASN A 83 -16.50 19.38 15.59
C ASN A 83 -16.76 17.88 15.82
N ASN A 84 -17.89 17.34 15.36
CA ASN A 84 -18.25 15.92 15.52
C ASN A 84 -19.37 15.47 14.55
N ASN A 85 -19.57 14.15 14.46
CA ASN A 85 -20.66 13.47 13.75
C ASN A 85 -20.84 13.79 12.24
N PRO A 86 -19.81 13.67 11.36
CA PRO A 86 -18.41 13.35 11.64
C PRO A 86 -17.60 14.61 11.96
N ALA A 87 -16.48 14.46 12.66
CA ALA A 87 -15.52 15.57 12.76
C ALA A 87 -14.90 15.80 11.39
N VAL A 88 -14.81 17.06 10.97
CA VAL A 88 -14.21 17.47 9.69
C VAL A 88 -13.22 18.59 9.95
N PHE A 89 -11.97 18.35 9.58
CA PHE A 89 -10.86 19.27 9.84
C PHE A 89 -9.80 19.21 8.74
N GLY A 90 -9.06 20.30 8.57
CA GLY A 90 -7.95 20.41 7.63
C GLY A 90 -6.73 19.65 8.14
N ILE A 91 -6.11 18.89 7.26
CA ILE A 91 -4.84 18.21 7.53
C ILE A 91 -3.82 18.53 6.44
N ARG A 92 -2.54 18.38 6.78
CA ARG A 92 -1.43 18.32 5.83
C ARG A 92 -0.69 17.01 5.97
N VAL A 93 -0.41 16.35 4.84
CA VAL A 93 0.43 15.14 4.84
C VAL A 93 1.90 15.56 4.91
N ASP A 94 2.59 15.14 5.97
CA ASP A 94 4.00 15.48 6.19
C ASP A 94 4.94 14.41 5.63
N VAL A 95 4.53 13.14 5.66
CA VAL A 95 5.31 12.01 5.12
C VAL A 95 4.36 10.98 4.49
N GLY A 96 4.79 10.40 3.36
CA GLY A 96 4.12 9.27 2.72
C GLY A 96 2.85 9.64 1.97
N ASN A 97 1.90 8.70 1.92
CA ASN A 97 0.62 8.87 1.24
C ASN A 97 -0.55 8.43 2.14
N LEU A 98 -1.48 9.34 2.39
CA LEU A 98 -2.65 9.06 3.20
C LEU A 98 -3.81 8.58 2.33
N ARG A 99 -4.45 7.47 2.72
CA ARG A 99 -5.63 6.93 2.02
C ARG A 99 -6.87 6.94 2.91
N GLN A 100 -8.04 6.92 2.27
CA GLN A 100 -9.29 6.72 2.98
C GLN A 100 -9.35 5.32 3.63
N LYS A 101 -10.22 5.17 4.63
CA LYS A 101 -10.48 3.91 5.36
C LYS A 101 -9.27 3.37 6.14
N VAL A 102 -8.25 4.19 6.34
CA VAL A 102 -7.07 3.86 7.13
C VAL A 102 -7.28 4.26 8.59
N SER A 103 -6.91 3.37 9.51
CA SER A 103 -6.83 3.68 10.94
C SER A 103 -5.62 4.57 11.23
N PHE A 104 -5.74 5.47 12.19
CA PHE A 104 -4.63 6.32 12.61
C PHE A 104 -4.57 6.48 14.14
N MET A 105 -3.39 6.85 14.62
CA MET A 105 -3.06 7.03 16.02
C MET A 105 -2.38 8.37 16.27
N ASN A 106 -2.32 8.78 17.53
CA ASN A 106 -1.54 9.93 17.96
C ASN A 106 -0.09 9.52 18.36
N LYS A 107 0.71 10.51 18.75
CA LYS A 107 2.12 10.34 19.17
C LYS A 107 2.35 9.38 20.35
N ILE A 108 1.31 9.06 21.14
CA ILE A 108 1.41 8.13 22.28
C ILE A 108 0.91 6.73 21.94
N GLY A 109 0.59 6.45 20.67
CA GLY A 109 0.17 5.13 20.22
C GLY A 109 -1.31 4.83 20.39
N LYS A 110 -2.09 5.79 20.90
CA LYS A 110 -3.52 5.62 21.08
C LYS A 110 -4.22 5.75 19.72
N LYS A 111 -5.00 4.74 19.34
CA LYS A 111 -5.88 4.81 18.17
C LYS A 111 -6.90 5.93 18.34
N ILE A 112 -6.95 6.84 17.38
CA ILE A 112 -7.88 7.97 17.37
C ILE A 112 -9.14 7.62 16.59
N GLY A 113 -9.00 7.02 15.41
CA GLY A 113 -10.14 6.70 14.57
C GLY A 113 -9.74 6.09 13.23
N VAL A 114 -10.70 6.11 12.30
CA VAL A 114 -10.53 5.67 10.92
C VAL A 114 -10.95 6.82 10.00
N ILE A 115 -10.12 7.12 9.01
CA ILE A 115 -10.42 8.16 8.03
C ILE A 115 -11.64 7.74 7.23
N HIS A 116 -12.72 8.52 7.34
CA HIS A 116 -13.95 8.23 6.63
C HIS A 116 -13.87 8.71 5.18
N GLN A 117 -13.45 9.96 4.97
CA GLN A 117 -13.37 10.59 3.65
C GLN A 117 -12.29 11.68 3.65
N LEU A 118 -11.63 11.84 2.50
CA LEU A 118 -10.67 12.90 2.21
C LEU A 118 -11.23 13.75 1.06
N GLN A 119 -11.14 15.08 1.17
CA GLN A 119 -11.66 16.01 0.18
C GLN A 119 -10.65 17.11 -0.14
N HIS A 120 -10.48 17.39 -1.43
CA HIS A 120 -9.72 18.52 -1.94
C HIS A 120 -10.64 19.36 -2.81
N ASP A 121 -10.79 20.64 -2.49
CA ASP A 121 -11.72 21.59 -3.15
C ASP A 121 -13.14 21.05 -3.32
N GLY A 122 -13.67 20.42 -2.26
CA GLY A 122 -15.02 19.85 -2.23
C GLY A 122 -15.19 18.54 -3.02
N LYS A 123 -14.14 18.05 -3.69
CA LYS A 123 -14.15 16.76 -4.39
C LYS A 123 -13.54 15.66 -3.53
N THR A 124 -14.21 14.52 -3.47
CA THR A 124 -13.70 13.32 -2.79
C THR A 124 -12.48 12.77 -3.52
N ILE A 125 -11.41 12.52 -2.78
CA ILE A 125 -10.18 11.91 -3.29
C ILE A 125 -9.82 10.66 -2.48
N THR A 126 -9.25 9.67 -3.14
CA THR A 126 -8.93 8.37 -2.53
C THR A 126 -7.59 8.39 -1.77
N SER A 127 -6.69 9.27 -2.17
CA SER A 127 -5.32 9.36 -1.64
C SER A 127 -4.80 10.80 -1.65
N VAL A 128 -3.85 11.10 -0.77
CA VAL A 128 -3.29 12.43 -0.54
C VAL A 128 -1.78 12.29 -0.37
N LYS A 129 -1.02 12.99 -1.20
CA LYS A 129 0.45 12.94 -1.20
C LYS A 129 1.03 13.94 -0.21
N VAL A 130 2.30 13.72 0.15
CA VAL A 130 3.11 14.66 0.93
C VAL A 130 3.00 16.11 0.43
N GLY A 131 2.91 17.04 1.37
CA GLY A 131 2.79 18.47 1.13
C GLY A 131 1.38 18.95 0.79
N GLN A 132 0.43 18.05 0.48
CA GLN A 132 -0.93 18.45 0.17
C GLN A 132 -1.77 18.70 1.42
N GLU A 133 -2.65 19.69 1.32
CA GLU A 133 -3.61 20.08 2.34
C GLU A 133 -5.03 19.75 1.89
N VAL A 134 -5.78 19.06 2.75
CA VAL A 134 -7.10 18.52 2.43
C VAL A 134 -8.02 18.51 3.64
N ALA A 135 -9.32 18.48 3.43
CA ALA A 135 -10.28 18.23 4.49
C ALA A 135 -10.37 16.72 4.76
N CYS A 136 -10.21 16.33 6.02
CA CYS A 136 -10.33 14.96 6.51
C CYS A 136 -11.59 14.84 7.38
N SER A 137 -12.39 13.81 7.11
CA SER A 137 -13.53 13.46 7.97
C SER A 137 -13.27 12.17 8.75
N VAL A 138 -13.62 12.18 10.03
CA VAL A 138 -13.45 11.04 10.94
C VAL A 138 -14.72 10.87 11.78
N GLN A 139 -15.24 9.65 11.80
CA GLN A 139 -16.42 9.32 12.59
C GLN A 139 -16.07 9.08 14.07
N ASN A 140 -17.03 9.28 14.96
CA ASN A 140 -16.94 8.96 16.39
C ASN A 140 -15.81 9.66 17.17
N ILE A 141 -15.32 10.79 16.68
CA ILE A 141 -14.37 11.65 17.41
C ILE A 141 -14.94 13.07 17.57
N THR A 142 -14.44 13.78 18.58
CA THR A 142 -14.78 15.19 18.83
C THR A 142 -13.52 16.03 18.94
N ILE A 143 -13.45 17.10 18.15
CA ILE A 143 -12.38 18.12 18.21
C ILE A 143 -12.49 18.89 19.52
N GLY A 144 -11.36 19.15 20.17
CA GLY A 144 -11.27 19.78 21.50
C GLY A 144 -11.43 18.80 22.67
N ARG A 145 -11.71 17.51 22.40
CA ARG A 145 -11.78 16.47 23.44
C ARG A 145 -10.83 15.30 23.17
N GLN A 146 -10.87 14.72 21.97
CA GLN A 146 -9.99 13.61 21.59
C GLN A 146 -8.80 14.06 20.74
N ILE A 147 -8.98 15.11 19.95
CA ILE A 147 -7.95 15.69 19.09
C ILE A 147 -7.98 17.22 19.20
N ALA A 148 -6.84 17.86 18.98
CA ALA A 148 -6.66 19.30 18.97
C ALA A 148 -5.90 19.75 17.72
N GLU A 149 -6.02 21.04 17.39
CA GLU A 149 -5.21 21.64 16.34
C GLU A 149 -3.72 21.45 16.62
N GLU A 150 -2.91 21.36 15.55
CA GLU A 150 -1.46 21.12 15.63
C GLU A 150 -1.06 19.72 16.14
N ASP A 151 -2.03 18.85 16.44
CA ASP A 151 -1.77 17.43 16.67
C ASP A 151 -1.14 16.78 15.43
N VAL A 152 -0.18 15.89 15.68
CA VAL A 152 0.42 15.05 14.65
C VAL A 152 -0.05 13.62 14.83
N PHE A 153 -0.46 13.02 13.72
CA PHE A 153 -0.98 11.69 13.64
C PHE A 153 -0.11 10.81 12.76
N TYR A 154 -0.21 9.52 13.00
CA TYR A 154 0.42 8.47 12.20
C TYR A 154 -0.65 7.48 11.76
N THR A 155 -0.52 6.93 10.57
CA THR A 155 -1.31 5.75 10.23
C THR A 155 -0.98 4.60 11.18
N LEU A 156 -1.95 3.72 11.39
CA LEU A 156 -1.86 2.60 12.31
C LEU A 156 -2.01 1.29 11.53
N PRO A 157 -0.91 0.73 11.02
CA PRO A 157 -0.90 -0.60 10.44
C PRO A 157 -1.30 -1.66 11.47
N SER A 158 -1.89 -2.76 11.01
CA SER A 158 -2.01 -3.96 11.84
C SER A 158 -0.61 -4.51 12.19
N SER A 159 -0.48 -5.31 13.25
CA SER A 159 0.81 -5.94 13.60
C SER A 159 1.36 -6.79 12.43
N SER A 160 0.48 -7.49 11.70
CA SER A 160 0.85 -8.24 10.50
C SER A 160 1.29 -7.36 9.34
N ASP A 161 0.64 -6.22 9.12
CA ASP A 161 1.04 -5.26 8.08
C ASP A 161 2.39 -4.65 8.41
N ALA A 162 2.58 -4.23 9.67
CA ALA A 162 3.85 -3.69 10.15
C ALA A 162 4.99 -4.70 9.95
N LYS A 163 4.76 -5.98 10.28
CA LYS A 163 5.74 -7.05 10.03
C LYS A 163 6.08 -7.20 8.54
N LYS A 164 5.07 -7.20 7.66
CA LYS A 164 5.28 -7.29 6.21
C LYS A 164 6.05 -6.07 5.69
N LEU A 165 5.71 -4.87 6.17
CA LEU A 165 6.40 -3.62 5.82
C LEU A 165 7.87 -3.68 6.23
N LEU A 166 8.18 -4.09 7.46
CA LEU A 166 9.54 -4.22 7.98
C LEU A 166 10.38 -5.26 7.24
N ASN A 167 9.81 -6.44 6.97
CA ASN A 167 10.60 -7.58 6.48
C ASN A 167 10.67 -7.64 4.95
N LYS A 168 9.58 -7.33 4.24
CA LYS A 168 9.48 -7.51 2.78
C LYS A 168 9.54 -6.19 2.02
N PHE A 169 8.92 -5.13 2.54
CA PHE A 169 8.70 -3.90 1.77
C PHE A 169 9.54 -2.69 2.22
N THR A 170 10.45 -2.84 3.19
CA THR A 170 11.30 -1.74 3.67
C THR A 170 12.05 -1.04 2.54
N GLN A 171 12.55 -1.79 1.55
CA GLN A 171 13.29 -1.19 0.43
C GLN A 171 12.41 -0.38 -0.54
N ARG A 172 11.09 -0.63 -0.55
CA ARG A 172 10.12 0.12 -1.37
C ARG A 172 9.69 1.44 -0.73
N LEU A 173 9.98 1.64 0.56
CA LEU A 173 9.68 2.87 1.28
C LEU A 173 10.79 3.91 1.07
N SER A 174 10.41 5.18 0.97
CA SER A 174 11.34 6.33 1.05
C SER A 174 12.04 6.39 2.41
N SER A 175 13.14 7.13 2.51
CA SER A 175 13.87 7.30 3.76
C SER A 175 12.99 7.87 4.88
N GLU A 176 12.13 8.83 4.55
CA GLU A 176 11.18 9.46 5.45
C GLU A 176 10.09 8.48 5.89
N GLU A 177 9.54 7.68 4.97
CA GLU A 177 8.57 6.63 5.31
C GLU A 177 9.18 5.55 6.19
N ARG A 178 10.43 5.14 5.96
CA ARG A 178 11.13 4.19 6.84
C ARG A 178 11.27 4.74 8.25
N ASN A 179 11.64 6.02 8.38
CA ASN A 179 11.73 6.68 9.68
C ASN A 179 10.36 6.75 10.36
N ALA A 180 9.30 7.11 9.62
CA ALA A 180 7.94 7.13 10.14
C ALA A 180 7.46 5.72 10.56
N LEU A 181 7.78 4.67 9.81
CA LEU A 181 7.48 3.28 10.17
C LEU A 181 8.20 2.88 11.46
N ASN A 182 9.47 3.22 11.61
CA ASN A 182 10.23 2.96 12.83
C ASN A 182 9.62 3.69 14.03
N GLU A 183 9.26 4.99 13.88
CA GLU A 183 8.54 5.74 14.90
C GLU A 183 7.23 5.04 15.30
N ILE A 184 6.43 4.60 14.32
CA ILE A 184 5.16 3.88 14.54
C ILE A 184 5.39 2.62 15.36
N VAL A 185 6.37 1.81 14.96
CA VAL A 185 6.70 0.52 15.60
C VAL A 185 7.21 0.74 17.02
N GLU A 186 8.09 1.72 17.24
CA GLU A 186 8.60 2.06 18.59
C GLU A 186 7.48 2.53 19.52
N ILE A 187 6.56 3.35 19.01
CA ILE A 187 5.41 3.83 19.78
C ILE A 187 4.49 2.66 20.15
N GLN A 188 4.17 1.79 19.19
CA GLN A 188 3.28 0.65 19.42
C GLN A 188 3.91 -0.42 20.32
N ARG A 189 5.22 -0.67 20.22
CA ARG A 189 5.93 -1.64 21.07
C ARG A 189 5.96 -1.27 22.55
N LYS A 190 5.79 0.00 22.89
CA LYS A 190 5.60 0.44 24.28
C LYS A 190 4.26 -0.02 24.87
N ILE A 191 3.27 -0.32 24.02
CA ILE A 191 1.93 -0.77 24.40
C ILE A 191 1.84 -2.29 24.26
N ASP A 192 2.29 -2.82 23.11
CA ASP A 192 2.34 -4.25 22.80
C ASP A 192 3.74 -4.63 22.30
N PRO A 193 4.59 -5.23 23.16
CA PRO A 193 5.95 -5.62 22.79
C PRO A 193 6.05 -6.56 21.57
N ALA A 194 4.98 -7.29 21.24
CA ALA A 194 4.94 -8.20 20.09
C ALA A 194 4.55 -7.50 18.77
N TYR A 195 4.31 -6.18 18.78
CA TYR A 195 3.91 -5.44 17.58
C TYR A 195 4.99 -5.48 16.48
N GLY A 196 4.58 -5.92 15.30
CA GLY A 196 5.44 -6.06 14.12
C GLY A 196 6.43 -7.21 14.18
N TYR A 197 6.23 -8.21 15.06
CA TYR A 197 7.09 -9.38 15.22
C TYR A 197 6.64 -10.59 14.39
#